data_AF-A0A542XNE6-F1
#
_entry.id   AF-A0A542XNE6-F1
#
_cell.length_a   1.000
_cell.length_b   1.000
_cell.length_c   1.000
_cell.angle_alpha   90.00
_cell.angle_beta   90.00
_cell.angle_gamma   90.00
#
_symmetry.space_group_name_H-M   'P 1'
#
loop_
_entity.id
_entity.type
_entity.pdbx_description
1 polymer ?
#
loop_
_entity_poly.entity_id
_entity_poly.type
_entity_poly.pdbx_seq_one_letter_code
_entity_poly.pdbx_strand_id
1 'polypeptide(L)'
;MMTGSVRRDEFPSPEQRMPEWDGDHVHDSASGAASTDGELLGIDPAELGDADLIRELHSLHRTRLDTLRHAADAALATHLRRTAELETEYLARYPGREVDPSRLRES
;
A
#
# COMPACT_ATOMS: atom_id res chain seq x y z
N MET A 1 -10.45 57.74 4.89
CA MET A 1 -10.41 56.81 3.74
C MET A 1 -9.35 55.75 4.00
N MET A 2 -9.53 54.58 3.39
CA MET A 2 -9.11 53.22 3.78
C MET A 2 -7.62 52.89 3.94
N THR A 3 -7.39 51.92 4.83
CA THR A 3 -6.24 51.05 5.06
C THR A 3 -5.86 50.21 3.82
N GLY A 4 -4.56 50.07 3.53
CA GLY A 4 -4.07 49.17 2.50
C GLY A 4 -4.08 47.70 2.94
N SER A 5 -5.02 46.92 2.39
CA SER A 5 -5.03 45.45 2.48
C SER A 5 -3.91 44.85 1.63
N VAL A 6 -2.98 44.15 2.27
CA VAL A 6 -2.09 43.20 1.59
C VAL A 6 -2.95 42.03 1.10
N ARG A 7 -2.89 41.76 -0.21
CA ARG A 7 -3.65 40.70 -0.88
C ARG A 7 -3.25 39.34 -0.33
N ARG A 8 -4.26 38.53 -0.04
CA ARG A 8 -4.18 37.22 0.60
C ARG A 8 -4.58 36.19 -0.45
N ASP A 9 -3.80 36.05 -1.52
CA ASP A 9 -4.13 35.16 -2.65
C ASP A 9 -2.89 34.44 -3.18
N GLU A 10 -2.14 33.74 -2.32
CA GLU A 10 -0.99 32.94 -2.77
C GLU A 10 -0.88 31.60 -2.03
N PHE A 11 -2.00 30.92 -1.81
CA PHE A 11 -1.99 29.49 -1.55
C PHE A 11 -3.15 28.85 -2.33
N PRO A 12 -2.89 27.99 -3.32
CA PRO A 12 -3.97 27.27 -4.00
C PRO A 12 -4.75 26.41 -2.99
N SER A 13 -6.07 26.37 -3.15
CA SER A 13 -6.99 25.61 -2.29
C SER A 13 -6.55 24.14 -2.19
N PRO A 14 -6.70 23.49 -1.02
CA PRO A 14 -6.28 22.09 -0.81
C PRO A 14 -6.86 21.12 -1.85
N GLU A 15 -8.06 21.42 -2.33
CA GLU A 15 -8.82 20.62 -3.29
C GLU A 15 -8.23 20.66 -4.71
N GLN A 16 -7.42 21.67 -5.06
CA GLN A 16 -6.78 21.79 -6.38
C GLN A 16 -5.37 21.16 -6.43
N ARG A 17 -4.85 20.67 -5.29
CA ARG A 17 -3.52 20.02 -5.21
C ARG A 17 -3.60 18.49 -5.29
N MET A 18 -4.79 17.91 -5.39
CA MET A 18 -4.89 16.49 -5.69
C MET A 18 -4.83 16.31 -7.21
N PRO A 19 -3.70 15.83 -7.78
CA PRO A 19 -3.82 15.10 -9.04
C PRO A 19 -4.83 13.99 -8.76
N GLU A 20 -5.71 13.74 -9.73
CA GLU A 20 -6.59 12.60 -9.72
C GLU A 20 -5.79 11.38 -9.23
N TRP A 21 -6.24 10.75 -8.15
CA TRP A 21 -5.77 9.42 -7.84
C TRP A 21 -6.36 8.54 -8.95
N ASP A 22 -5.67 8.45 -10.08
CA ASP A 22 -5.98 7.51 -11.15
C ASP A 22 -5.66 6.11 -10.60
N GLY A 23 -6.65 5.56 -9.89
CA GLY A 23 -6.64 4.20 -9.35
C GLY A 23 -6.78 3.13 -10.44
N ASP A 24 -6.57 3.46 -11.71
CA ASP A 24 -6.80 2.61 -12.88
C ASP A 24 -5.55 2.52 -13.77
N HIS A 25 -4.41 2.15 -13.20
CA HIS A 25 -3.17 1.96 -13.97
C HIS A 25 -2.46 0.63 -13.69
N VAL A 26 -3.20 -0.41 -13.28
CA VAL A 26 -2.59 -1.72 -13.03
C VAL A 26 -3.39 -2.91 -13.56
N HIS A 27 -4.14 -2.79 -14.66
CA HIS A 27 -4.71 -3.99 -15.30
C HIS A 27 -4.81 -3.88 -16.83
N ASP A 28 -3.70 -3.58 -17.52
CA ASP A 28 -3.59 -3.95 -18.93
C ASP A 28 -2.12 -4.19 -19.32
N SER A 29 -1.57 -5.36 -18.97
CA SER A 29 -0.42 -6.00 -19.63
C SER A 29 0.00 -7.28 -18.88
N ALA A 30 -0.81 -8.35 -18.88
CA ALA A 30 -0.30 -9.69 -18.52
C ALA A 30 -1.24 -10.85 -18.93
N SER A 31 -1.78 -10.84 -20.15
CA SER A 31 -2.28 -12.07 -20.76
C SER A 31 -1.15 -12.71 -21.57
N GLY A 32 -0.24 -13.44 -20.91
CA GLY A 32 0.73 -14.28 -21.65
C GLY A 32 2.03 -14.74 -20.98
N ALA A 33 2.34 -14.35 -19.74
CA ALA A 33 3.59 -14.76 -19.07
C ALA A 33 3.34 -15.34 -17.66
N ALA A 34 2.37 -16.24 -17.53
CA ALA A 34 2.25 -17.04 -16.32
C ALA A 34 3.39 -18.07 -16.30
N SER A 35 4.35 -17.90 -15.38
CA SER A 35 5.05 -18.97 -14.60
C SER A 35 6.52 -18.69 -14.25
N THR A 36 7.06 -17.47 -14.36
CA THR A 36 8.43 -17.17 -13.84
C THR A 36 8.47 -16.09 -12.74
N ASP A 37 7.49 -15.20 -12.67
CA ASP A 37 7.38 -14.21 -11.58
C ASP A 37 7.04 -14.80 -10.21
N GLY A 38 6.34 -15.95 -10.19
CA GLY A 38 5.98 -16.64 -8.94
C GLY A 38 7.18 -17.23 -8.21
N GLU A 39 8.25 -17.59 -8.93
CA GLU A 39 9.46 -18.17 -8.33
C GLU A 39 10.31 -17.11 -7.61
N LEU A 40 10.15 -15.82 -7.94
CA LEU A 40 10.83 -14.70 -7.27
C LEU A 40 10.07 -14.16 -6.05
N LEU A 41 8.76 -14.43 -5.93
CA LEU A 41 7.89 -13.85 -4.90
C LEU A 41 7.78 -14.68 -3.61
N GLY A 42 8.43 -15.84 -3.54
CA GLY A 42 8.25 -16.77 -2.43
C GLY A 42 7.00 -17.65 -2.60
N ILE A 43 6.64 -18.38 -1.55
CA ILE A 43 5.51 -19.32 -1.55
C ILE A 43 4.18 -18.55 -1.66
N ASP A 44 3.19 -19.09 -2.37
CA ASP A 44 1.84 -18.51 -2.43
C ASP A 44 1.28 -18.27 -1.01
N PRO A 45 0.76 -17.08 -0.68
CA PRO A 45 0.15 -16.82 0.64
C PRO A 45 -0.87 -17.88 1.07
N ALA A 46 -1.67 -18.41 0.13
CA ALA A 46 -2.68 -19.42 0.41
C ALA A 46 -2.07 -20.75 0.87
N GLU A 47 -0.82 -21.03 0.48
CA GLU A 47 -0.08 -22.24 0.87
C GLU A 47 0.67 -22.07 2.21
N LEU A 48 0.82 -20.83 2.71
CA LEU A 48 1.47 -20.57 4.00
C LEU A 48 0.58 -21.02 5.17
N GLY A 49 1.20 -21.62 6.19
CA GLY A 49 0.54 -21.80 7.49
C GLY A 49 0.38 -20.47 8.22
N ASP A 50 -0.59 -20.39 9.14
CA ASP A 50 -0.92 -19.13 9.85
C ASP A 50 0.29 -18.48 10.54
N ALA A 51 1.11 -19.27 11.23
CA ALA A 51 2.30 -18.76 11.90
C ALA A 51 3.35 -18.20 10.92
N ASP A 52 3.47 -18.82 9.75
CA ASP A 52 4.42 -18.40 8.71
C ASP A 52 3.92 -17.11 8.02
N LEU A 53 2.62 -17.04 7.72
CA LEU A 53 1.96 -15.84 7.18
C LEU A 53 2.19 -14.62 8.08
N ILE A 54 1.93 -14.78 9.39
CA ILE A 54 2.13 -13.70 10.37
C ILE A 54 3.61 -13.32 10.47
N ARG A 55 4.52 -14.30 10.51
CA ARG A 55 5.97 -14.04 10.55
C ARG A 55 6.42 -13.24 9.33
N GLU A 56 5.94 -13.60 8.14
CA GLU A 56 6.33 -12.95 6.90
C GLU A 56 5.79 -11.52 6.80
N LEU A 57 4.52 -11.30 7.18
CA LEU A 57 3.94 -9.96 7.30
C LEU A 57 4.76 -9.07 8.24
N HIS A 58 5.16 -9.59 9.41
CA HIS A 58 6.03 -8.85 10.33
C HIS A 58 7.38 -8.49 9.71
N SER A 59 7.99 -9.43 8.98
CA SER A 59 9.27 -9.21 8.31
C SER A 59 9.19 -8.09 7.27
N LEU A 60 8.16 -8.10 6.40
CA LEU A 60 7.98 -7.06 5.39
C LEU A 60 7.73 -5.69 6.01
N HIS A 61 6.85 -5.62 7.02
CA HIS A 61 6.56 -4.35 7.70
C HIS A 61 7.80 -3.74 8.35
N ARG A 62 8.71 -4.56 8.89
CA ARG A 62 9.94 -4.09 9.51
C ARG A 62 10.84 -3.36 8.50
N THR A 63 10.91 -3.80 7.25
CA THR A 63 11.82 -3.23 6.24
C THR A 63 11.13 -2.22 5.32
N ARG A 64 9.82 -2.05 5.41
CA ARG A 64 9.02 -1.23 4.48
C ARG A 64 9.58 0.18 4.23
N LEU A 65 9.93 0.90 5.29
CA LEU A 65 10.46 2.26 5.14
C LEU A 65 11.85 2.29 4.50
N ASP A 66 12.69 1.31 4.84
CA ASP A 66 14.04 1.19 4.28
C ASP A 66 13.96 0.88 2.77
N THR A 67 13.15 -0.11 2.39
CA THR A 67 12.87 -0.46 1.00
C THR A 67 12.32 0.75 0.22
N LEU A 68 11.37 1.48 0.80
CA LEU A 68 10.76 2.65 0.17
C LEU A 68 11.79 3.76 -0.13
N ARG A 69 12.75 3.98 0.76
CA ARG A 69 13.70 5.10 0.64
C ARG A 69 14.93 4.75 -0.18
N HIS A 70 15.32 3.48 -0.22
CA HIS A 70 16.67 3.10 -0.60
C HIS A 70 16.76 1.94 -1.60
N ALA A 71 15.69 1.18 -1.84
CA ALA A 71 15.72 0.10 -2.82
C ALA A 71 15.52 0.61 -4.25
N ALA A 72 15.93 -0.21 -5.22
CA ALA A 72 15.58 0.01 -6.62
C ALA A 72 14.07 -0.16 -6.84
N ASP A 73 13.51 0.49 -7.85
CA ASP A 73 12.07 0.47 -8.15
C ASP A 73 11.49 -0.94 -8.30
N ALA A 74 12.22 -1.86 -8.93
CA ALA A 74 11.80 -3.25 -9.08
C ALA A 74 11.67 -3.99 -7.74
N ALA A 75 12.57 -3.70 -6.79
CA ALA A 75 12.53 -4.29 -5.45
C ALA A 75 11.37 -3.68 -4.64
N LEU A 76 11.12 -2.37 -4.78
CA LEU A 76 9.96 -1.72 -4.17
C LEU A 76 8.65 -2.28 -4.72
N ALA A 77 8.51 -2.42 -6.04
CA ALA A 77 7.32 -2.99 -6.68
C ALA A 77 7.03 -4.42 -6.16
N THR A 78 8.07 -5.25 -6.07
CA THR A 78 7.97 -6.59 -5.50
C THR A 78 7.52 -6.58 -4.04
N HIS A 79 8.11 -5.70 -3.23
CA HIS A 79 7.76 -5.55 -1.81
C HIS A 79 6.31 -5.11 -1.61
N LEU A 80 5.82 -4.15 -2.41
CA LEU A 80 4.45 -3.67 -2.35
C LEU A 80 3.46 -4.77 -2.77
N ARG A 81 3.74 -5.46 -3.87
CA ARG A 81 2.93 -6.60 -4.34
C ARG A 81 2.82 -7.68 -3.25
N ARG A 82 3.97 -8.13 -2.72
CA ARG A 82 4.00 -9.18 -1.70
C ARG A 82 3.28 -8.78 -0.41
N THR A 83 3.41 -7.52 0.00
CA THR A 83 2.69 -6.99 1.17
C THR A 83 1.18 -7.07 0.96
N ALA A 84 0.68 -6.61 -0.19
CA ALA A 84 -0.75 -6.65 -0.50
C ALA A 84 -1.30 -8.08 -0.58
N GLU A 85 -0.55 -9.01 -1.18
CA GLU A 85 -0.92 -10.43 -1.28
C GLU A 85 -1.09 -11.07 0.12
N LEU A 86 -0.11 -10.90 1.01
CA LEU A 86 -0.17 -11.46 2.36
C LEU A 86 -1.23 -10.77 3.24
N GLU A 87 -1.44 -9.47 3.09
CA GLU A 87 -2.50 -8.73 3.80
C GLU A 87 -3.89 -9.21 3.36
N THR A 88 -4.07 -9.44 2.06
CA THR A 88 -5.32 -9.99 1.51
C THR A 88 -5.63 -11.36 2.11
N GLU A 89 -4.64 -12.25 2.13
CA GLU A 89 -4.79 -13.58 2.72
C GLU A 89 -5.09 -13.52 4.22
N TYR A 90 -4.39 -12.63 4.96
CA TYR A 90 -4.68 -12.41 6.37
C TYR A 90 -6.13 -11.95 6.59
N LEU A 91 -6.63 -11.01 5.81
CA LEU A 91 -8.02 -10.56 5.92
C LEU A 91 -9.03 -11.66 5.56
N ALA A 92 -8.71 -12.52 4.59
CA ALA A 92 -9.53 -13.66 4.21
C ALA A 92 -9.63 -14.70 5.33
N ARG A 93 -8.51 -14.99 6.03
CA ARG A 93 -8.49 -15.94 7.17
C ARG A 93 -9.11 -15.37 8.44
N TYR A 94 -8.98 -14.07 8.66
CA TYR A 94 -9.40 -13.39 9.89
C TYR A 94 -10.45 -12.29 9.62
N PRO A 95 -11.63 -12.62 9.08
CA PRO A 95 -12.67 -11.61 8.78
C PRO A 95 -13.20 -10.93 10.05
N GLY A 96 -13.18 -11.62 11.20
CA GLY A 96 -13.56 -11.11 12.52
C GLY A 96 -12.41 -10.58 13.37
N ARG A 97 -11.28 -10.18 12.76
CA ARG A 97 -10.12 -9.65 13.50
C ARG A 97 -10.51 -8.51 14.43
N GLU A 98 -9.79 -8.40 15.55
CA GLU A 98 -10.01 -7.33 16.52
C GLU A 98 -9.72 -5.97 15.88
N VAL A 99 -10.72 -5.10 15.87
CA VAL A 99 -10.58 -3.70 15.48
C VAL A 99 -10.65 -2.89 16.77
N ASP A 100 -9.55 -2.22 17.10
CA ASP A 100 -9.49 -1.36 18.28
C ASP A 100 -10.43 -0.15 18.09
N PRO A 101 -11.50 -0.03 18.89
CA PRO A 101 -12.47 1.05 18.73
C PRO A 101 -11.84 2.42 18.98
N SER A 102 -10.76 2.52 19.76
CA SER A 102 -10.04 3.79 19.99
C SER A 102 -9.33 4.31 18.74
N ARG A 103 -9.11 3.45 17.73
CA ARG A 103 -8.51 3.82 16.43
C ARG A 103 -9.55 4.24 15.39
N LEU A 104 -10.83 4.00 15.66
CA LEU A 104 -11.91 4.45 14.80
C LEU A 104 -12.11 5.95 15.02
N ARG A 105 -12.30 6.69 13.92
CA ARG A 105 -12.75 8.07 14.00
C ARG A 105 -14.27 8.06 14.07
N GLU A 106 -14.85 8.88 14.95
CA GLU A 106 -16.30 9.12 14.92
C GLU A 106 -16.63 9.78 13.58
N SER A 107 -17.41 9.06 12.77
CA SER A 107 -17.85 9.45 11.44
C SER A 107 -19.13 10.25 11.48
#